data_AF-A0A7S1ZLT3-F1
#
_entry.id   AF-A0A7S1ZLT3-F1
#
_cell.length_a   1.000
_cell.length_b   1.000
_cell.length_c   1.000
_cell.angle_alpha   90.00
_cell.angle_beta   90.00
_cell.angle_gamma   90.00
#
_symmetry.space_group_name_H-M   'P 1'
#
loop_
_entity.id
_entity.type
_entity.pdbx_description
1 polymer ?
#
loop_
_entity_poly.entity_id
_entity_poly.type
_entity_poly.pdbx_seq_one_letter_code
_entity_poly.pdbx_strand_id
1 'polypeptide(L)'
;KGGNPVDYSPEACPPEFAKAFLNGYGADFVLDYSYDIWSFGMLLFEISTGKPYFAGKSPSAITKILNIGEFNANLNGVKDAKLRDLIGQCLQSDPKKRPGIAQILLHPYFVTTGIGPFSF
;
A
#
# COMPACT_ATOMS: atom_id res chain seq x y z
N LYS A 1 11.92 -15.35 -26.09
CA LYS A 1 11.65 -15.07 -24.66
C LYS A 1 10.85 -13.78 -24.56
N GLY A 2 9.55 -13.84 -24.90
CA GLY A 2 8.61 -12.75 -24.71
C GLY A 2 7.60 -13.25 -23.68
N GLY A 3 7.78 -12.86 -22.43
CA GLY A 3 6.83 -13.15 -21.35
C GLY A 3 5.93 -11.94 -21.20
N ASN A 4 4.62 -12.18 -21.34
CA ASN A 4 3.51 -11.23 -21.33
C ASN A 4 3.76 -9.92 -20.57
N PRO A 5 3.37 -8.75 -21.12
CA PRO A 5 3.17 -7.58 -20.29
C PRO A 5 2.02 -7.92 -19.33
N VAL A 6 2.36 -8.16 -18.08
CA VAL A 6 1.36 -8.16 -17.03
C VAL A 6 1.14 -6.69 -16.75
N ASP A 7 0.07 -6.13 -17.32
CA ASP A 7 -0.39 -4.78 -17.02
C ASP A 7 -0.84 -4.74 -15.57
N TYR A 8 0.09 -4.46 -14.66
CA TYR A 8 -0.18 -4.15 -13.27
C TYR A 8 0.51 -2.83 -12.92
N SER A 9 -0.05 -2.08 -11.97
CA SER A 9 0.56 -0.86 -11.45
C SER A 9 1.54 -1.22 -10.34
N PRO A 10 2.85 -1.41 -10.63
CA PRO A 10 3.84 -1.85 -9.64
C PRO A 10 3.91 -0.92 -8.44
N GLU A 11 3.62 0.37 -8.63
CA GLU A 11 3.58 1.37 -7.56
C GLU A 11 2.48 1.16 -6.52
N ALA A 12 1.40 0.47 -6.87
CA ALA A 12 0.26 0.20 -5.99
C ALA A 12 0.22 -1.26 -5.50
N CYS A 13 1.12 -2.11 -6.00
CA CYS A 13 1.16 -3.53 -5.65
C CYS A 13 1.85 -3.75 -4.29
N PRO A 14 1.32 -4.67 -3.47
CA PRO A 14 1.92 -5.03 -2.20
C PRO A 14 3.10 -6.02 -2.38
N PRO A 15 3.98 -6.14 -1.37
CA PRO A 15 5.19 -6.94 -1.46
C PRO A 15 4.96 -8.44 -1.64
N GLU A 16 3.85 -9.00 -1.16
CA GLU A 16 3.49 -10.40 -1.38
C GLU A 16 3.22 -10.71 -2.85
N PHE A 17 2.61 -9.79 -3.59
CA PHE A 17 2.40 -9.95 -5.02
C PHE A 17 3.70 -9.80 -5.80
N ALA A 18 4.54 -8.83 -5.41
CA ALA A 18 5.88 -8.68 -6.00
C ALA A 18 6.73 -9.96 -5.84
N LYS A 19 6.67 -10.61 -4.67
CA LYS A 19 7.30 -11.91 -4.42
C LYS A 19 6.71 -13.01 -5.30
N ALA A 20 5.38 -13.11 -5.36
CA ALA A 20 4.71 -14.12 -6.18
C ALA A 20 5.04 -13.99 -7.67
N PHE A 21 5.06 -12.76 -8.16
CA PHE A 21 5.42 -12.44 -9.54
C PHE A 21 6.87 -12.83 -9.85
N LEU A 22 7.83 -12.48 -8.98
CA LEU A 22 9.24 -12.81 -9.18
C LEU A 22 9.53 -14.31 -9.13
N ASN A 23 8.80 -15.05 -8.31
CA ASN A 23 8.94 -16.50 -8.19
C ASN A 23 8.17 -17.28 -9.27
N GLY A 24 7.48 -16.60 -10.20
CA GLY A 24 6.83 -17.21 -11.34
C GLY A 24 5.43 -17.80 -11.08
N TYR A 25 4.84 -17.56 -9.91
CA TYR A 25 3.48 -17.99 -9.56
C TYR A 25 2.50 -16.83 -9.39
N GLY A 26 2.80 -15.66 -9.98
CA GLY A 26 1.90 -14.50 -9.95
C GLY A 26 0.53 -14.75 -10.59
N ALA A 27 0.42 -15.69 -11.53
CA ALA A 27 -0.85 -16.06 -12.16
C ALA A 27 -1.79 -16.85 -11.24
N ASP A 28 -1.23 -17.59 -10.27
CA ASP A 28 -1.97 -18.37 -9.28
C ASP A 28 -2.12 -17.62 -7.94
N PHE A 29 -1.73 -16.34 -7.90
CA PHE A 29 -1.79 -15.55 -6.69
C PHE A 29 -3.25 -15.29 -6.28
N VAL A 30 -3.61 -15.73 -5.07
CA VAL A 30 -4.93 -15.48 -4.49
C VAL A 30 -4.94 -14.10 -3.86
N LEU A 31 -5.82 -13.23 -4.37
CA LEU A 31 -6.06 -11.90 -3.79
C LEU A 31 -6.80 -12.03 -2.46
N ASP A 32 -6.38 -11.23 -1.50
CA ASP A 32 -7.02 -11.07 -0.18
C ASP A 32 -7.33 -9.58 0.04
N TYR A 33 -8.27 -9.25 0.92
CA TYR A 33 -8.68 -7.89 1.25
C TYR A 33 -7.49 -7.02 1.70
N SER A 34 -6.46 -7.61 2.30
CA SER A 34 -5.23 -6.92 2.69
C SER A 34 -4.48 -6.30 1.51
N TYR A 35 -4.72 -6.78 0.27
CA TYR A 35 -4.18 -6.21 -0.95
C TYR A 35 -4.72 -4.79 -1.15
N ASP A 36 -6.04 -4.62 -1.07
CA ASP A 36 -6.69 -3.31 -1.22
C ASP A 36 -6.27 -2.33 -0.12
N ILE A 37 -6.01 -2.83 1.09
CA ILE A 37 -5.52 -2.00 2.20
C ILE A 37 -4.14 -1.38 1.89
N TRP A 38 -3.26 -2.13 1.24
CA TRP A 38 -1.96 -1.60 0.82
C TRP A 38 -2.12 -0.52 -0.25
N SER A 39 -2.89 -0.81 -1.31
CA SER A 39 -3.13 0.15 -2.40
C SER A 39 -3.81 1.42 -1.87
N PHE A 40 -4.69 1.29 -0.89
CA PHE A 40 -5.29 2.41 -0.17
C PHE A 40 -4.24 3.24 0.61
N GLY A 41 -3.30 2.59 1.31
CA GLY A 41 -2.19 3.28 1.98
C GLY A 41 -1.30 4.08 1.02
N MET A 42 -0.99 3.52 -0.16
CA MET A 42 -0.25 4.22 -1.21
C MET A 42 -1.01 5.43 -1.75
N LEU A 43 -2.33 5.27 -1.97
CA LEU A 43 -3.20 6.35 -2.41
C LEU A 43 -3.27 7.49 -1.39
N LEU A 44 -3.46 7.17 -0.11
CA LEU A 44 -3.49 8.17 0.96
C LEU A 44 -2.18 8.96 1.05
N PHE A 45 -1.04 8.28 0.89
CA PHE A 45 0.26 8.94 0.83
C PHE A 45 0.31 9.92 -0.35
N GLU A 46 -0.08 9.49 -1.54
CA GLU A 46 -0.05 10.32 -2.74
C GLU A 46 -0.96 11.55 -2.61
N ILE A 47 -2.20 11.38 -2.13
CA ILE A 47 -3.12 12.50 -1.91
C ILE A 47 -2.54 13.49 -0.90
N SER A 48 -1.92 13.00 0.18
CA SER A 48 -1.39 13.86 1.25
C SER A 48 -0.12 14.63 0.87
N THR A 49 0.68 14.07 -0.04
CA THR A 49 1.98 14.64 -0.44
C THR A 49 1.97 15.28 -1.82
N GLY A 50 0.94 15.00 -2.63
CA GLY A 50 0.83 15.36 -4.04
C GLY A 50 1.83 14.64 -4.95
N LYS A 51 2.49 13.57 -4.46
CA LYS A 51 3.53 12.84 -5.18
C LYS A 51 3.40 11.33 -4.97
N PRO A 52 3.52 10.50 -6.03
CA PRO A 52 3.59 9.06 -5.87
C PRO A 52 4.76 8.65 -4.99
N TYR A 53 4.57 7.63 -4.14
CA TYR A 53 5.62 7.16 -3.22
C TYR A 53 6.89 6.70 -3.97
N PHE A 54 6.70 6.01 -5.10
CA PHE A 54 7.79 5.50 -5.94
C PHE A 54 8.12 6.41 -7.14
N ALA A 55 7.79 7.71 -7.08
CA ALA A 55 8.05 8.64 -8.16
C ALA A 55 9.50 8.56 -8.66
N GLY A 56 9.67 8.42 -9.98
CA GLY A 56 10.98 8.33 -10.64
C GLY A 56 11.68 6.97 -10.56
N LYS A 57 11.04 5.93 -10.01
CA LYS A 57 11.58 4.56 -10.04
C LYS A 57 10.98 3.75 -11.18
N SER A 58 11.78 2.87 -11.79
CA SER A 58 11.27 1.93 -12.78
C SER A 58 10.45 0.82 -12.11
N PRO A 59 9.48 0.23 -12.83
CA PRO A 59 8.71 -0.94 -12.38
C PRO A 59 9.58 -2.04 -11.77
N SER A 60 10.66 -2.41 -12.45
CA SER A 60 11.58 -3.45 -12.00
C SER A 60 12.35 -3.10 -10.73
N ALA A 61 12.63 -1.81 -10.50
CA ALA A 61 13.24 -1.34 -9.25
C ALA A 61 12.24 -1.41 -8.09
N ILE A 62 10.98 -1.05 -8.33
CA ILE A 62 9.90 -1.12 -7.33
C ILE A 62 9.69 -2.56 -6.87
N THR A 63 9.52 -3.51 -7.82
CA THR A 63 9.34 -4.93 -7.51
C THR A 63 10.51 -5.48 -6.68
N LYS A 64 11.76 -5.08 -7.01
CA LYS A 64 12.94 -5.48 -6.23
C LYS A 64 12.95 -4.90 -4.82
N ILE A 65 12.60 -3.63 -4.64
CA ILE A 65 12.51 -2.98 -3.32
C ILE A 65 11.48 -3.71 -2.45
N LEU A 66 10.31 -4.01 -3.01
CA LEU A 66 9.23 -4.70 -2.31
C LEU A 66 9.56 -6.16 -1.99
N ASN A 67 10.40 -6.82 -2.79
CA ASN A 67 10.81 -8.20 -2.56
C ASN A 67 11.69 -8.40 -1.32
N ILE A 68 12.48 -7.39 -0.93
CA ILE A 68 13.51 -7.50 0.13
C ILE A 68 12.91 -7.71 1.53
N GLY A 69 11.59 -7.61 1.70
CA GLY A 69 10.87 -8.11 2.88
C GLY A 69 10.86 -7.18 4.09
N GLU A 70 11.77 -6.21 4.16
CA GLU A 70 11.77 -5.13 5.15
C GLU A 70 11.45 -3.77 4.51
N PHE A 71 10.27 -3.66 3.90
CA PHE A 71 9.81 -2.36 3.45
C PHE A 71 9.38 -1.54 4.66
N ASN A 72 10.20 -0.56 5.03
CA ASN A 72 9.86 0.49 5.99
C ASN A 72 9.43 1.74 5.20
N ALA A 73 8.14 2.08 5.28
CA ALA A 73 7.60 3.24 4.58
C ALA A 73 8.19 4.55 5.15
N ASN A 74 8.83 5.36 4.30
CA ASN A 74 9.27 6.69 4.67
C ASN A 74 8.11 7.68 4.50
N LEU A 75 7.49 8.04 5.62
CA LEU A 75 6.29 8.88 5.65
C LEU A 75 6.58 10.33 6.08
N ASN A 76 7.83 10.79 5.98
CA ASN A 76 8.22 12.14 6.40
C ASN A 76 7.51 13.26 5.60
N GLY A 77 7.01 12.97 4.40
CA GLY A 77 6.23 13.91 3.61
C GLY A 77 4.80 14.16 4.14
N VAL A 78 4.28 13.26 4.98
CA VAL A 78 2.92 13.34 5.53
C VAL A 78 2.94 14.22 6.77
N LYS A 79 2.31 15.41 6.68
CA LYS A 79 2.32 16.41 7.76
C LYS A 79 1.43 16.05 8.95
N ASP A 80 0.27 15.44 8.67
CA ASP A 80 -0.67 15.03 9.72
C ASP A 80 -0.18 13.75 10.40
N ALA A 81 0.02 13.81 11.73
CA ALA A 81 0.56 12.70 12.49
C ALA A 81 -0.39 11.49 12.54
N LYS A 82 -1.72 11.70 12.56
CA LYS A 82 -2.72 10.63 12.58
C LYS A 82 -2.84 9.99 11.20
N LEU A 83 -2.76 10.78 10.14
CA LEU A 83 -2.73 10.25 8.77
C LEU A 83 -1.46 9.43 8.54
N ARG A 84 -0.32 9.93 9.01
CA ARG A 84 0.96 9.24 8.92
C ARG A 84 0.92 7.89 9.66
N ASP A 85 0.33 7.85 10.84
CA ASP A 85 0.14 6.61 11.59
C ASP A 85 -0.76 5.61 10.82
N LEU A 86 -1.90 6.08 10.31
CA LEU A 86 -2.81 5.26 9.49
C LEU A 86 -2.10 4.67 8.26
N ILE A 87 -1.39 5.50 7.49
CA ILE A 87 -0.64 5.04 6.31
C ILE A 87 0.42 4.02 6.73
N GLY A 88 1.10 4.23 7.86
CA GLY A 88 2.07 3.28 8.41
C GLY A 88 1.46 1.92 8.74
N GLN A 89 0.23 1.88 9.27
CA GLN A 89 -0.50 0.64 9.51
C GLN A 89 -0.94 -0.06 8.21
N CYS A 90 -1.32 0.70 7.17
CA CYS A 90 -1.68 0.14 5.86
C CYS A 90 -0.47 -0.41 5.10
N LEU A 91 0.69 0.25 5.18
CA LEU A 91 1.92 -0.09 4.45
C LEU A 91 2.80 -1.11 5.19
N GLN A 92 2.18 -2.10 5.82
CA GLN A 92 2.88 -3.21 6.47
C GLN A 92 3.29 -4.28 5.44
N SER A 93 4.54 -4.75 5.54
CA SER A 93 5.07 -5.81 4.68
C SER A 93 4.34 -7.14 4.88
N ASP A 94 3.90 -7.42 6.11
CA ASP A 94 3.09 -8.59 6.44
C ASP A 94 1.59 -8.26 6.22
N PRO A 95 0.89 -8.93 5.30
CA PRO A 95 -0.53 -8.67 5.05
C PRO A 95 -1.41 -8.90 6.28
N LYS A 96 -1.02 -9.80 7.20
CA LYS A 96 -1.78 -10.09 8.42
C LYS A 96 -1.70 -8.98 9.47
N LYS A 97 -0.71 -8.09 9.34
CA LYS A 97 -0.54 -6.92 10.22
C LYS A 97 -1.29 -5.69 9.71
N ARG A 98 -1.82 -5.75 8.48
CA ARG A 98 -2.62 -4.65 7.93
C ARG A 98 -3.99 -4.62 8.62
N PRO A 99 -4.50 -3.44 8.96
CA PRO A 99 -5.82 -3.32 9.57
C PRO A 99 -6.91 -3.68 8.54
N GLY A 100 -8.00 -4.28 9.01
CA GLY A 100 -9.21 -4.42 8.20
C GLY A 100 -9.91 -3.07 7.99
N ILE A 101 -10.77 -2.99 6.97
CA ILE A 101 -11.46 -1.73 6.62
C ILE A 101 -12.28 -1.13 7.79
N ALA A 102 -12.91 -1.98 8.61
CA ALA A 102 -13.64 -1.53 9.79
C ALA A 102 -12.70 -0.88 10.83
N GLN A 103 -11.49 -1.40 11.00
CA GLN A 103 -10.48 -0.81 11.90
C GLN A 103 -9.98 0.52 11.36
N ILE A 104 -9.81 0.64 10.04
CA ILE A 104 -9.45 1.90 9.37
C ILE A 104 -10.50 2.96 9.61
N LEU A 105 -11.79 2.65 9.43
CA LEU A 105 -12.88 3.61 9.65
C LEU A 105 -12.97 4.10 11.09
N LEU A 106 -12.54 3.28 12.06
CA LEU A 106 -12.47 3.63 13.48
C LEU A 106 -11.15 4.31 13.87
N HIS A 107 -10.21 4.49 12.93
CA HIS A 107 -8.92 5.11 13.21
C HIS A 107 -9.10 6.58 13.64
N PRO A 108 -8.31 7.09 14.60
CA PRO A 108 -8.40 8.48 15.06
C PRO A 108 -8.34 9.54 13.96
N TYR A 109 -7.74 9.22 12.82
CA TYR A 109 -7.72 10.08 11.64
C TYR A 109 -9.14 10.37 11.11
N PHE A 110 -10.00 9.35 10.99
CA PHE A 110 -11.37 9.50 10.51
C PHE A 110 -12.37 9.88 11.60
N VAL A 111 -12.10 9.50 12.85
CA VAL A 111 -13.02 9.79 13.97
C VAL A 111 -12.87 11.23 14.48
N THR A 112 -11.69 11.84 14.39
CA THR A 112 -11.45 13.19 14.95
C THR A 112 -11.76 14.35 13.99
N THR A 113 -11.98 14.09 12.70
CA THR A 113 -12.17 15.14 11.68
C THR A 113 -13.56 15.78 11.70
N GLY A 114 -14.45 15.39 12.62
CA GLY A 114 -15.79 15.98 12.78
C GLY A 114 -16.80 15.56 11.71
N ILE A 115 -16.35 14.84 10.69
CA ILE A 115 -17.17 14.12 9.70
C ILE A 115 -16.90 12.65 9.97
N GLY A 116 -17.59 12.07 10.95
CA GLY A 116 -17.44 10.65 11.25
C GLY A 116 -17.92 9.78 10.07
N PRO A 117 -17.58 8.48 10.02
CA PRO A 117 -18.04 7.57 8.97
C PRO A 117 -19.58 7.39 8.92
N PHE A 118 -20.31 8.01 9.84
CA PHE A 118 -21.77 7.98 9.97
C PHE A 118 -22.43 9.36 9.94
N SER A 119 -21.70 10.45 9.66
CA SER A 119 -22.32 11.76 9.46
C SER A 119 -22.67 11.93 7.98
N PHE A 120 -23.80 11.34 7.58
CA PHE A 120 -24.57 11.78 6.41
C PHE A 120 -25.78 12.57 6.89
#